data_AF-A0A931AML7-F1
#
_entry.id   AF-A0A931AML7-F1
#
_cell.length_a   1.000
_cell.length_b   1.000
_cell.length_c   1.000
_cell.angle_alpha   90.00
_cell.angle_beta   90.00
_cell.angle_gamma   90.00
#
_symmetry.space_group_name_H-M   'P 1'
#
loop_
_entity.id
_entity.type
_entity.pdbx_description
1 polymer ?
#
loop_
_entity_poly.entity_id
_entity_poly.type
_entity_poly.pdbx_seq_one_letter_code
_entity_poly.pdbx_strand_id
1 'polypeptide(L)'
;MAALAICAVSAAAARHRTDTQAPPPTRPGQQPPADTGMIPLTVAEIKRLYNAATMSPPSVLHAAHWSVWRRRHQARARWFHKRARLAIA
;
A
#
# COMPACT_ATOMS: atom_id res chain seq x y z
N MET A 1 15.62 -1.03 -18.34
CA MET A 1 14.17 -1.14 -18.69
C MET A 1 13.52 -2.43 -18.18
N ALA A 2 14.12 -3.61 -18.39
CA ALA A 2 13.53 -4.90 -17.98
C ALA A 2 13.13 -4.98 -16.50
N ALA A 3 13.99 -4.53 -15.57
CA ALA A 3 13.70 -4.57 -14.14
C ALA A 3 12.43 -3.80 -13.73
N LEU A 4 12.16 -2.64 -14.37
CA LEU A 4 10.94 -1.87 -14.11
C LEU A 4 9.71 -2.60 -14.65
N ALA A 5 9.80 -3.20 -15.84
CA ALA A 5 8.72 -3.98 -16.42
C ALA A 5 8.38 -5.20 -15.53
N ILE A 6 9.40 -5.90 -15.02
CA ILE A 6 9.22 -7.02 -14.08
C ILE A 6 8.51 -6.53 -12.80
N CYS A 7 8.93 -5.40 -12.23
CA CYS A 7 8.29 -4.83 -11.04
C CYS A 7 6.83 -4.42 -11.33
N ALA A 8 6.55 -3.87 -12.51
CA ALA A 8 5.23 -3.44 -12.94
C ALA A 8 4.28 -4.62 -13.13
N VAL A 9 4.71 -5.66 -13.86
CA VAL A 9 3.94 -6.90 -14.06
C VAL A 9 3.68 -7.60 -12.73
N SER A 10 4.70 -7.70 -11.86
CA SER A 10 4.55 -8.26 -10.51
C SER A 10 3.55 -7.47 -9.67
N ALA A 11 3.61 -6.14 -9.68
CA ALA A 11 2.66 -5.29 -8.97
C ALA A 11 1.23 -5.46 -9.50
N ALA A 12 1.06 -5.53 -10.83
CA ALA A 12 -0.24 -5.77 -11.45
C ALA A 12 -0.82 -7.13 -11.04
N ALA A 13 -0.03 -8.20 -11.15
CA ALA A 13 -0.43 -9.56 -10.78
C ALA A 13 -0.71 -9.73 -9.28
N ALA A 14 -0.04 -8.96 -8.42
CA ALA A 14 -0.26 -8.99 -6.97
C ALA A 14 -1.42 -8.11 -6.52
N ARG A 15 -1.90 -7.17 -7.35
CA ARG A 15 -2.83 -6.12 -6.93
C ARG A 15 -4.09 -6.67 -6.28
N HIS A 16 -4.82 -7.54 -6.97
CA HIS A 16 -6.10 -8.07 -6.49
C HIS A 16 -5.97 -8.88 -5.19
N ARG A 17 -4.82 -9.52 -4.97
CA ARG A 17 -4.57 -10.32 -3.75
C ARG A 17 -4.10 -9.49 -2.56
N THR A 18 -3.56 -8.30 -2.81
CA THR A 18 -2.89 -7.50 -1.78
C THR A 18 -3.59 -6.18 -1.49
N ASP A 19 -4.52 -5.78 -2.35
CA ASP A 19 -5.45 -4.69 -2.09
C ASP A 19 -6.49 -5.18 -1.07
N THR A 20 -6.38 -4.65 0.15
CA THR A 20 -7.30 -4.94 1.25
C THR A 20 -7.94 -3.65 1.74
N GLN A 21 -7.87 -2.58 0.93
CA GLN A 21 -8.32 -1.27 1.35
C GLN A 21 -9.81 -1.31 1.68
N ALA A 22 -10.17 -0.71 2.82
CA ALA A 22 -11.55 -0.45 3.12
C ALA A 22 -12.17 0.44 2.03
N PRO A 23 -13.49 0.29 1.75
CA PRO A 23 -14.19 1.17 0.84
C PRO A 23 -13.95 2.64 1.18
N PRO A 24 -13.86 3.51 0.16
CA PRO A 24 -13.71 4.94 0.39
C PRO A 24 -14.90 5.49 1.19
N PRO A 25 -14.70 6.56 1.96
CA PRO A 25 -15.81 7.26 2.60
C PRO A 25 -16.78 7.76 1.53
N THR A 26 -18.07 7.76 1.84
CA THR A 26 -19.15 8.20 0.95
C THR A 26 -19.78 9.52 1.39
N ARG A 27 -19.53 9.96 2.64
CA ARG A 27 -20.06 11.23 3.17
C ARG A 27 -19.05 11.99 4.04
N PRO A 28 -19.21 13.31 4.17
CA PRO A 28 -18.49 14.10 5.17
C PRO A 28 -18.72 13.55 6.59
N GLY A 29 -17.69 13.64 7.44
CA GLY A 29 -17.78 13.24 8.85
C GLY A 29 -17.99 11.73 9.11
N GLN A 30 -17.99 10.87 8.07
CA GLN A 30 -18.09 9.42 8.25
C GLN A 30 -17.02 8.92 9.22
N GLN A 31 -17.39 8.06 10.17
CA GLN A 31 -16.43 7.45 11.08
C GLN A 31 -15.50 6.49 10.32
N PRO A 32 -14.20 6.48 10.62
CA PRO A 32 -13.27 5.56 9.98
C PRO A 32 -13.58 4.12 10.37
N PRO A 33 -13.35 3.15 9.47
CA PRO A 33 -13.40 1.74 9.83
C PRO A 33 -12.31 1.42 10.85
N ALA A 34 -12.52 0.38 11.67
CA ALA A 34 -11.54 -0.09 12.65
C ALA A 34 -10.18 -0.41 12.01
N ASP A 35 -10.21 -0.95 10.79
CA ASP A 35 -9.04 -1.11 9.94
C ASP A 35 -9.32 -0.53 8.55
N THR A 36 -8.41 0.33 8.06
CA THR A 36 -8.46 0.85 6.69
C THR A 36 -7.84 -0.11 5.68
N GLY A 37 -7.22 -1.19 6.16
CA GLY A 37 -6.52 -2.18 5.36
C GLY A 37 -5.17 -1.68 4.84
N MET A 38 -4.70 -2.29 3.76
CA MET A 38 -3.43 -1.94 3.11
C MET A 38 -3.65 -1.61 1.65
N ILE A 39 -2.93 -0.59 1.15
CA ILE A 39 -2.83 -0.37 -0.30
C ILE A 39 -2.21 -1.60 -0.96
N PRO A 40 -2.48 -1.91 -2.25
CA PRO A 40 -1.82 -3.02 -2.93
C PRO A 40 -0.29 -2.86 -2.97
N LEU A 41 0.43 -3.95 -3.21
CA LEU A 41 1.86 -3.87 -3.50
C LEU A 41 2.08 -3.02 -4.76
N THR A 42 2.73 -1.86 -4.58
CA THR A 42 3.09 -0.97 -5.68
C THR A 42 4.42 -1.39 -6.30
N VAL A 43 4.74 -0.87 -7.48
CA VAL A 43 6.05 -1.07 -8.13
C VAL A 43 7.21 -0.76 -7.19
N ALA A 44 7.09 0.33 -6.41
CA ALA A 44 8.12 0.73 -5.45
C ALA A 44 8.23 -0.23 -4.24
N GLU A 45 7.11 -0.80 -3.79
CA GLU A 45 7.12 -1.83 -2.74
C GLU A 45 7.73 -3.14 -3.25
N ILE A 46 7.36 -3.60 -4.45
CA ILE A 46 7.96 -4.79 -5.08
C ILE A 46 9.47 -4.62 -5.22
N LYS A 47 9.93 -3.47 -5.71
CA LYS A 47 11.36 -3.17 -5.83
C LYS A 47 12.07 -3.22 -4.47
N ARG A 48 11.47 -2.63 -3.42
CA ARG A 48 12.05 -2.64 -2.06
C ARG A 48 12.17 -4.06 -1.50
N LEU A 49 11.10 -4.86 -1.61
CA LEU A 49 11.08 -6.23 -1.11
C LEU A 49 12.06 -7.12 -1.90
N TYR A 50 12.11 -6.96 -3.22
CA TYR A 50 13.09 -7.65 -4.06
C TYR A 50 14.52 -7.33 -3.66
N ASN A 51 14.85 -6.05 -3.48
CA ASN A 51 16.19 -5.64 -3.05
C ASN A 51 16.53 -6.18 -1.66
N ALA A 52 15.59 -6.15 -0.72
CA ALA A 52 15.81 -6.71 0.62
C ALA A 52 16.01 -8.24 0.62
N ALA A 53 15.47 -8.95 -0.38
CA ALA A 53 15.64 -10.39 -0.52
C ALA A 53 16.94 -10.77 -1.26
N THR A 54 17.53 -9.87 -2.05
CA THR A 54 18.61 -10.20 -3.00
C THR A 54 19.92 -9.45 -2.75
N MET A 55 19.88 -8.32 -2.04
CA MET A 55 21.05 -7.51 -1.73
C MET A 55 21.25 -7.51 -0.21
N SER A 56 22.43 -7.95 0.24
CA SER A 56 22.83 -8.17 1.65
C SER A 56 22.07 -7.27 2.64
N PRO A 57 21.17 -7.81 3.49
CA PRO A 57 20.04 -7.00 3.94
C PRO A 57 20.16 -6.54 5.42
N PRO A 58 19.51 -5.44 5.83
CA PRO A 58 18.79 -5.47 7.10
C PRO A 58 17.72 -6.54 7.01
N SER A 59 17.53 -7.38 8.03
CA SER A 59 16.76 -8.64 7.93
C SER A 59 15.47 -8.55 7.10
N VAL A 60 15.18 -9.58 6.30
CA VAL A 60 13.96 -9.65 5.45
C VAL A 60 12.70 -9.41 6.28
N LEU A 61 12.68 -9.88 7.53
CA LEU A 61 11.59 -9.62 8.48
C LEU A 61 11.43 -8.13 8.80
N HIS A 62 12.54 -7.39 8.96
CA HIS A 62 12.52 -5.95 9.16
C HIS A 62 11.94 -5.23 7.93
N ALA A 63 12.37 -5.60 6.73
CA ALA A 63 11.83 -5.03 5.49
C ALA A 63 10.33 -5.32 5.32
N ALA A 64 9.89 -6.55 5.61
CA ALA A 64 8.49 -6.93 5.56
C ALA A 64 7.65 -6.14 6.59
N HIS A 65 8.14 -6.03 7.82
CA HIS A 65 7.49 -5.25 8.87
C HIS A 65 7.28 -3.79 8.46
N TRP A 66 8.31 -3.13 7.93
CA TRP A 66 8.20 -1.75 7.45
C TRP A 66 7.30 -1.60 6.23
N SER A 67 7.27 -2.59 5.33
CA SER A 67 6.35 -2.60 4.20
C SER A 67 4.89 -2.62 4.69
N VAL A 68 4.56 -3.51 5.64
CA VAL A 68 3.23 -3.59 6.25
C VAL A 68 2.84 -2.27 6.91
N TRP A 69 3.71 -1.74 7.79
CA TRP A 69 3.46 -0.49 8.50
C TRP A 69 3.16 0.67 7.54
N ARG A 70 3.98 0.81 6.49
CA ARG A 70 3.88 1.89 5.51
C ARG A 70 2.59 1.78 4.69
N ARG A 71 2.29 0.59 4.18
CA ARG A 71 1.10 0.37 3.34
C ARG A 71 -0.20 0.60 4.14
N ARG A 72 -0.22 0.21 5.41
CA ARG A 72 -1.35 0.48 6.32
C ARG A 72 -1.51 1.98 6.58
N HIS A 73 -0.41 2.69 6.85
CA HIS A 73 -0.43 4.15 7.02
C HIS A 73 -0.88 4.88 5.74
N GLN A 74 -0.43 4.44 4.57
CA GLN A 74 -0.84 5.00 3.29
C GLN A 74 -2.34 4.79 3.02
N ALA A 75 -2.87 3.60 3.35
CA ALA A 75 -4.29 3.33 3.23
C ALA A 75 -5.10 4.25 4.14
N ARG A 76 -4.69 4.38 5.40
CA ARG A 76 -5.29 5.31 6.38
C ARG A 76 -5.28 6.74 5.87
N ALA A 77 -4.12 7.26 5.47
CA ALA A 77 -3.99 8.62 4.94
C ALA A 77 -4.89 8.85 3.72
N ARG A 78 -4.94 7.89 2.78
CA ARG A 78 -5.80 7.95 1.59
C ARG A 78 -7.29 8.00 1.95
N TRP A 79 -7.72 7.24 2.95
CA TRP A 79 -9.12 7.23 3.39
C TRP A 79 -9.53 8.57 4.01
N PHE A 80 -8.73 9.10 4.95
CA PHE A 80 -9.01 10.41 5.56
C PHE A 80 -8.92 11.56 4.55
N HIS A 81 -7.97 11.49 3.61
CA HIS A 81 -7.87 12.46 2.53
C HIS A 81 -9.15 12.49 1.68
N LYS A 82 -9.68 11.32 1.29
CA LYS A 82 -10.96 11.23 0.58
C LYS A 82 -12.12 11.80 1.41
N ARG A 83 -12.17 11.52 2.72
CA ARG A 83 -13.21 12.07 3.60
C ARG A 83 -13.16 13.59 3.66
N ALA A 84 -11.96 14.16 3.78
CA ALA A 84 -11.76 15.60 3.81
C ALA A 84 -12.18 16.25 2.48
N ARG A 85 -11.87 15.61 1.34
CA ARG A 85 -12.31 16.06 0.01
C ARG A 85 -13.83 16.13 -0.12
N LEU A 86 -14.56 15.19 0.48
CA LEU A 86 -16.03 15.22 0.48
C LEU A 86 -16.61 16.38 1.30
N ALA A 87 -15.90 16.87 2.31
CA ALA A 87 -16.36 17.98 3.15
C ALA A 87 -16.14 19.36 2.51
N ILE A 88 -15.35 19.42 1.43
CA ILE A 88 -14.98 20.65 0.72
C ILE A 88 -15.67 20.70 -0.67
N ALA A 89 -16.25 19.58 -1.11
CA ALA A 89 -17.03 19.47 -2.34
C ALA A 89 -18.49 19.87 -2.08
#